data_AF-A0A4U5PE68-F1
#
_entry.id   AF-A0A4U5PE68-F1
#
_cell.length_a   1.000
_cell.length_b   1.000
_cell.length_c   1.000
_cell.angle_alpha   90.00
_cell.angle_beta   90.00
_cell.angle_gamma   90.00
#
_symmetry.space_group_name_H-M   'P 1'
#
loop_
_entity.id
_entity.type
_entity.pdbx_description
1 polymer ?
#
loop_
_entity_poly.entity_id
_entity_poly.type
_entity_poly.pdbx_seq_one_letter_code
_entity_poly.pdbx_strand_id
1 'polypeptide(L)'
;MQVKIFVPLLLLLPAVFAGCAEDALELKNLLDDLQFHINNNLSAACDKKTKIEILNYMIANFKVLAFRLKKPCVFTFQPTQFSSNCGVLVSMNYKLYDRLVSINSHLNGMCQVPCSIDTAFYNRVMDYVALLESILNNLIAG
;
A
#
# COMPACT_ATOMS: atom_id res chain seq x y z
N MET A 1 10.84 -45.46 31.62
CA MET A 1 10.62 -44.84 30.30
C MET A 1 10.21 -43.39 30.53
N GLN A 2 11.17 -42.44 30.47
CA GLN A 2 10.88 -41.03 30.73
C GLN A 2 10.42 -40.36 29.44
N VAL A 3 9.13 -40.03 29.36
CA VAL A 3 8.61 -39.12 28.32
C VAL A 3 9.05 -37.72 28.73
N LYS A 4 10.14 -37.23 28.13
CA LYS A 4 10.53 -35.82 28.24
C LYS A 4 9.60 -35.00 27.36
N ILE A 5 8.55 -34.49 27.99
CA ILE A 5 7.54 -33.63 27.37
C ILE A 5 8.21 -32.28 27.04
N PHE A 6 8.62 -32.10 25.77
CA PHE A 6 8.97 -30.81 25.19
C PHE A 6 7.66 -30.07 24.81
N VAL A 7 6.95 -29.50 25.79
CA VAL A 7 5.68 -28.77 25.58
C VAL A 7 5.77 -27.24 25.42
N PRO A 8 6.88 -26.51 25.67
CA PRO A 8 6.80 -25.04 25.56
C PRO A 8 6.78 -24.53 24.11
N LEU A 9 7.09 -25.36 23.11
CA LEU A 9 7.15 -24.92 21.71
C LEU A 9 5.78 -24.92 21.00
N LEU A 10 4.80 -25.72 21.45
CA LEU A 10 3.50 -25.84 20.78
C LEU A 10 2.53 -24.69 21.11
N LEU A 11 2.73 -23.99 22.22
CA LEU A 11 1.84 -22.90 22.67
C LEU A 11 2.20 -21.53 22.07
N LEU A 12 3.35 -21.40 21.39
CA LEU A 12 3.78 -20.14 20.76
C LEU A 12 3.31 -20.01 19.30
N LEU A 13 2.95 -21.12 18.65
CA LEU A 13 2.47 -21.11 17.26
C LEU A 13 1.16 -20.30 17.06
N PRO A 14 0.12 -20.41 17.91
CA PRO A 14 -1.17 -19.77 17.64
C PRO A 14 -1.11 -18.23 17.63
N ALA A 15 -0.33 -17.62 18.52
CA ALA A 15 -0.24 -16.17 18.64
C ALA A 15 0.50 -15.52 17.45
N VAL A 16 1.52 -16.21 16.93
CA VAL A 16 2.32 -15.77 15.77
C VAL A 16 1.47 -15.80 14.49
N PHE A 17 0.65 -16.84 14.30
CA PHE A 17 -0.23 -16.93 13.12
C PHE A 17 -1.44 -15.99 13.20
N ALA A 18 -1.94 -15.66 14.39
CA ALA A 18 -3.05 -14.72 14.56
C ALA A 18 -2.69 -13.30 14.07
N GLY A 19 -1.50 -12.80 14.40
CA GLY A 19 -1.03 -11.48 13.93
C GLY A 19 -0.92 -11.40 12.40
N CYS A 20 -0.42 -12.45 11.75
CA CYS A 20 -0.34 -12.50 10.28
C CYS A 20 -1.71 -12.43 9.61
N ALA A 21 -2.72 -13.10 10.17
CA ALA A 21 -4.06 -13.12 9.59
C ALA A 21 -4.75 -11.75 9.70
N GLU A 22 -4.61 -11.09 10.84
CA GLU A 22 -5.14 -9.75 11.08
C GLU A 22 -4.47 -8.71 10.17
N ASP A 23 -3.14 -8.66 10.15
CA ASP A 23 -2.41 -7.71 9.29
C ASP A 23 -2.70 -7.96 7.79
N ALA A 24 -2.84 -9.22 7.36
CA ALA A 24 -3.16 -9.54 5.97
C ALA A 24 -4.59 -9.10 5.59
N LEU A 25 -5.55 -9.22 6.49
CA LEU A 25 -6.93 -8.77 6.27
C LEU A 25 -6.98 -7.24 6.17
N GLU A 26 -6.33 -6.54 7.09
CA GLU A 26 -6.28 -5.07 7.09
C GLU A 26 -5.54 -4.54 5.87
N LEU A 27 -4.41 -5.16 5.51
CA LEU A 27 -3.68 -4.83 4.29
C LEU A 27 -4.57 -4.99 3.05
N LYS A 28 -5.35 -6.07 2.96
CA LYS A 28 -6.29 -6.28 1.85
C LYS A 28 -7.31 -5.14 1.77
N ASN A 29 -7.95 -4.80 2.89
CA ASN A 29 -8.97 -3.74 2.95
C ASN A 29 -8.39 -2.39 2.53
N LEU A 30 -7.21 -2.04 3.04
CA LEU A 30 -6.52 -0.80 2.67
C LEU A 30 -6.16 -0.74 1.19
N LEU A 31 -5.73 -1.87 0.60
CA LEU A 31 -5.44 -1.95 -0.84
C LEU A 31 -6.70 -1.86 -1.69
N ASP A 32 -7.83 -2.45 -1.26
CA ASP A 32 -9.13 -2.31 -1.92
C ASP A 32 -9.61 -0.84 -1.93
N ASP A 33 -9.36 -0.09 -0.85
CA ASP A 33 -9.73 1.32 -0.70
C ASP A 33 -8.90 2.28 -1.59
N LEU A 34 -7.71 1.88 -2.07
CA LEU A 34 -6.84 2.77 -2.84
C LEU A 34 -7.53 3.31 -4.10
N GLN A 35 -8.40 2.52 -4.75
CA GLN A 35 -9.11 2.96 -5.94
C GLN A 35 -10.02 4.17 -5.67
N PHE A 36 -10.70 4.19 -4.53
CA PHE A 36 -11.53 5.33 -4.13
C PHE A 36 -10.68 6.59 -3.98
N HIS A 37 -9.51 6.48 -3.34
CA HIS A 37 -8.60 7.60 -3.16
C HIS A 37 -7.96 8.08 -4.47
N ILE A 38 -7.63 7.16 -5.39
CA ILE A 38 -7.19 7.52 -6.75
C ILE A 38 -8.24 8.37 -7.44
N ASN A 39 -9.49 7.90 -7.48
CA ASN A 39 -10.58 8.59 -8.16
C ASN A 39 -10.83 9.99 -7.56
N ASN A 40 -10.81 10.11 -6.23
CA ASN A 40 -10.97 11.41 -5.57
C ASN A 40 -9.85 12.38 -5.92
N ASN A 41 -8.59 11.93 -5.93
CA ASN A 41 -7.46 12.76 -6.32
C ASN A 41 -7.56 13.22 -7.78
N LEU A 42 -7.92 12.32 -8.70
CA LEU A 42 -8.08 12.67 -10.12
C LEU A 42 -9.23 13.63 -10.38
N SER A 43 -10.29 13.56 -9.56
CA SER A 43 -11.46 14.44 -9.66
C SER A 43 -11.22 15.81 -8.99
N ALA A 44 -10.34 15.85 -7.98
CA ALA A 44 -10.00 17.06 -7.25
C ALA A 44 -8.89 17.90 -7.90
N ALA A 45 -8.22 17.39 -8.93
CA ALA A 45 -7.21 18.14 -9.66
C ALA A 45 -7.82 19.37 -10.35
N CYS A 46 -7.22 20.54 -10.13
CA CYS A 46 -7.78 21.83 -10.56
C CYS A 46 -7.61 22.08 -12.07
N ASP A 47 -6.56 21.51 -12.67
CA ASP A 47 -6.22 21.72 -14.06
C ASP A 47 -5.39 20.54 -14.61
N LYS A 48 -5.05 20.60 -15.91
CA LYS A 48 -4.25 19.57 -16.57
C LYS A 48 -2.89 19.38 -15.90
N LYS A 49 -2.23 20.45 -15.47
CA LYS A 49 -0.89 20.41 -14.86
C LYS A 49 -0.91 19.67 -13.53
N THR A 50 -1.78 20.09 -12.62
CA THR A 50 -1.95 19.47 -11.29
C THR A 50 -2.43 18.03 -11.41
N LYS A 51 -3.23 17.69 -12.44
CA LYS A 51 -3.60 16.30 -12.74
C LYS A 51 -2.41 15.44 -13.15
N ILE A 52 -1.50 15.95 -13.98
CA ILE A 52 -0.25 15.28 -14.34
C ILE A 52 0.64 15.08 -13.11
N GLU A 53 0.77 16.10 -12.26
CA GLU A 53 1.57 16.04 -11.03
C GLU A 53 1.07 14.95 -10.08
N ILE A 54 -0.23 14.89 -9.81
CA ILE A 54 -0.78 13.87 -8.90
C ILE A 54 -0.71 12.46 -9.50
N LEU A 55 -0.89 12.31 -10.82
CA LEU A 55 -0.70 11.03 -11.50
C LEU A 55 0.72 10.50 -11.30
N ASN A 56 1.73 11.32 -11.59
CA ASN A 56 3.14 10.96 -11.41
C ASN A 56 3.46 10.62 -9.94
N TYR A 57 2.95 11.41 -9.00
CA TYR A 57 3.10 11.15 -7.57
C TYR A 57 2.52 9.80 -7.16
N MET A 58 1.29 9.47 -7.58
CA MET A 58 0.64 8.19 -7.25
C MET A 58 1.39 7.01 -7.87
N ILE A 59 1.79 7.12 -9.14
CA ILE A 59 2.58 6.09 -9.84
C ILE A 59 3.88 5.80 -9.09
N ALA A 60 4.62 6.84 -8.69
CA ALA A 60 5.88 6.68 -7.97
C ALA A 60 5.68 5.96 -6.63
N ASN A 61 4.71 6.38 -5.82
CA ASN A 61 4.42 5.75 -4.54
C ASN A 61 3.96 4.29 -4.70
N PHE A 62 3.09 4.01 -5.66
CA PHE A 62 2.59 2.66 -5.90
C PHE A 62 3.67 1.71 -6.44
N LYS A 63 4.61 2.18 -7.27
CA LYS A 63 5.77 1.37 -7.69
C LYS A 63 6.66 0.99 -6.50
N VAL A 64 6.90 1.92 -5.58
CA VAL A 64 7.66 1.62 -4.35
C VAL A 64 6.89 0.66 -3.45
N LEU A 65 5.57 0.86 -3.28
CA LEU A 65 4.73 -0.06 -2.53
C LEU A 65 4.72 -1.47 -3.14
N ALA A 66 4.63 -1.59 -4.46
CA ALA A 66 4.68 -2.88 -5.16
C ALA A 66 6.03 -3.59 -4.91
N PHE A 67 7.14 -2.84 -4.97
CA PHE A 67 8.46 -3.38 -4.61
C PHE A 67 8.48 -3.87 -3.16
N ARG A 68 7.86 -3.12 -2.23
CA ARG A 68 7.74 -3.54 -0.83
C ARG A 68 6.89 -4.80 -0.69
N LEU A 69 5.75 -4.92 -1.35
CA LEU A 69 4.90 -6.11 -1.27
C LEU A 69 5.63 -7.39 -1.71
N LYS A 70 6.55 -7.29 -2.67
CA LYS A 70 7.41 -8.42 -3.07
C LYS A 70 8.52 -8.74 -2.06
N LYS A 71 8.99 -7.73 -1.34
CA LYS A 71 10.14 -7.82 -0.41
C LYS A 71 9.85 -7.02 0.87
N PRO A 72 8.87 -7.46 1.69
CA PRO A 72 8.28 -6.61 2.73
C PRO A 72 9.25 -6.19 3.82
N CYS A 73 10.30 -7.00 4.05
CA CYS A 73 11.22 -6.88 5.15
C CYS A 73 12.62 -6.43 4.72
N VAL A 74 12.81 -6.09 3.44
CA VAL A 74 14.11 -5.65 2.90
C VAL A 74 14.29 -4.14 3.04
N PHE A 75 13.20 -3.37 3.06
CA PHE A 75 13.24 -1.93 3.25
C PHE A 75 11.92 -1.41 3.81
N THR A 76 11.96 -0.21 4.38
CA THR A 76 10.77 0.51 4.81
C THR A 76 10.30 1.44 3.70
N PHE A 77 9.08 1.23 3.19
CA PHE A 77 8.42 2.22 2.33
C PHE A 77 8.10 3.46 3.16
N GLN A 78 8.38 4.63 2.60
CA GLN A 78 7.98 5.90 3.18
C GLN A 78 7.22 6.65 2.10
N PRO A 79 5.90 6.81 2.23
CA PRO A 79 5.13 7.58 1.26
C PRO A 79 5.69 9.00 1.20
N THR A 80 5.87 9.53 -0.01
CA THR A 80 6.30 10.92 -0.17
C THR A 80 5.14 11.86 0.14
N GLN A 81 5.42 13.08 0.58
CA GLN A 81 4.38 14.10 0.70
C GLN A 81 4.10 14.72 -0.66
N PHE A 82 2.82 14.96 -0.96
CA PHE A 82 2.40 15.72 -2.13
C PHE A 82 2.19 17.19 -1.77
N SER A 83 2.60 18.09 -2.66
CA SER A 83 2.31 19.52 -2.54
C SER A 83 1.78 20.05 -3.87
N SER A 84 0.83 20.96 -3.80
CA SER A 84 0.24 21.63 -4.96
C SER A 84 -0.38 22.95 -4.51
N ASN A 85 -0.53 23.89 -5.45
CA ASN A 85 -1.32 25.11 -5.23
C ASN A 85 -2.85 24.85 -5.27
N CYS A 86 -3.28 23.67 -5.73
CA CYS A 86 -4.67 23.25 -5.74
C CYS A 86 -5.09 22.76 -4.34
N GLY A 87 -5.66 23.64 -3.52
CA GLY A 87 -5.99 23.32 -2.12
C GLY A 87 -6.93 22.12 -1.93
N VAL A 88 -7.91 21.96 -2.82
CA VAL A 88 -8.84 20.81 -2.79
C VAL A 88 -8.09 19.50 -3.04
N LEU A 89 -7.17 19.48 -4.01
CA LEU A 89 -6.33 18.32 -4.30
C LEU A 89 -5.43 17.97 -3.12
N VAL A 90 -4.80 18.96 -2.47
CA VAL A 90 -3.97 18.72 -1.28
C VAL A 90 -4.80 18.07 -0.16
N SER A 91 -6.01 18.56 0.10
CA SER A 91 -6.91 17.98 1.10
C SER A 91 -7.34 16.55 0.76
N MET A 92 -7.63 16.26 -0.51
CA MET A 92 -7.97 14.90 -0.94
C MET A 92 -6.77 13.95 -0.90
N ASN A 93 -5.58 14.43 -1.27
CA ASN A 93 -4.37 13.61 -1.24
C ASN A 93 -3.95 13.21 0.17
N TYR A 94 -4.22 14.04 1.19
CA TYR A 94 -3.91 13.70 2.58
C TYR A 94 -4.51 12.34 2.98
N LYS A 95 -5.73 12.03 2.53
CA LYS A 95 -6.36 10.73 2.80
C LYS A 95 -5.66 9.56 2.11
N LEU A 96 -5.14 9.76 0.90
CA LEU A 96 -4.33 8.75 0.21
C LEU A 96 -3.01 8.52 0.95
N TYR A 97 -2.35 9.60 1.37
CA TYR A 97 -1.11 9.54 2.14
C TYR A 97 -1.31 8.72 3.43
N ASP A 98 -2.35 9.01 4.21
CA ASP A 98 -2.65 8.27 5.44
C ASP A 98 -2.85 6.77 5.18
N ARG A 99 -3.56 6.40 4.09
CA ARG A 99 -3.72 4.98 3.71
C ARG A 99 -2.39 4.32 3.38
N LEU A 100 -1.51 5.01 2.66
CA LEU A 100 -0.17 4.52 2.34
C LEU A 100 0.68 4.33 3.61
N VAL A 101 0.56 5.23 4.60
CA VAL A 101 1.20 5.08 5.91
C VAL A 101 0.64 3.88 6.67
N SER A 102 -0.68 3.67 6.69
CA SER A 102 -1.30 2.51 7.33
C SER A 102 -0.86 1.20 6.69
N ILE A 103 -0.86 1.11 5.35
CA ILE A 103 -0.34 -0.04 4.60
C ILE A 103 1.10 -0.35 5.04
N ASN A 104 1.92 0.69 5.14
CA ASN A 104 3.30 0.56 5.58
C ASN A 104 3.44 -0.02 6.99
N SER A 105 2.55 0.38 7.90
CA SER A 105 2.51 -0.10 9.28
C SER A 105 2.20 -1.60 9.34
N HIS A 106 1.16 -2.06 8.64
CA HIS A 106 0.82 -3.48 8.59
C HIS A 106 1.94 -4.30 7.94
N LEU A 107 2.56 -3.80 6.88
CA LEU A 107 3.74 -4.45 6.29
C LEU A 107 4.94 -4.52 7.24
N ASN A 108 5.08 -3.58 8.20
CA ASN A 108 6.09 -3.68 9.24
C ASN A 108 5.72 -4.78 10.26
N GLY A 109 4.44 -4.88 10.66
CA GLY A 109 3.94 -5.94 11.55
C GLY A 109 4.18 -7.34 10.98
N MET A 110 3.83 -7.53 9.71
CA MET A 110 4.08 -8.74 8.92
C MET A 110 5.57 -9.05 8.67
N CYS A 111 6.49 -8.19 9.10
CA CYS A 111 7.93 -8.44 9.05
C CYS A 111 8.53 -8.77 10.40
N GLN A 112 7.95 -8.25 11.48
CA GLN A 112 8.33 -8.64 12.84
C GLN A 112 7.95 -10.09 13.10
N VAL A 113 6.87 -10.54 12.47
CA VAL A 113 6.46 -11.94 12.38
C VAL A 113 6.57 -12.34 10.91
N PRO A 114 7.35 -13.34 10.49
CA PRO A 114 7.62 -13.62 9.07
C PRO A 114 6.39 -14.19 8.33
N CYS A 115 5.43 -13.32 8.04
CA CYS A 115 4.19 -13.66 7.37
C CYS A 115 4.38 -13.78 5.86
N SER A 116 3.63 -14.68 5.23
CA SER A 116 3.54 -14.70 3.76
C SER A 116 2.67 -13.56 3.27
N ILE A 117 3.11 -12.84 2.24
CA ILE A 117 2.31 -11.84 1.54
C ILE A 117 1.70 -12.47 0.30
N ASP A 118 0.39 -12.28 0.14
CA ASP A 118 -0.32 -12.75 -1.05
C ASP A 118 0.16 -11.98 -2.30
N THR A 119 0.49 -12.73 -3.36
CA THR A 119 0.90 -12.16 -4.65
C THR A 119 -0.23 -11.33 -5.28
N ALA A 120 -1.49 -11.60 -4.95
CA ALA A 120 -2.64 -10.80 -5.36
C ALA A 120 -2.54 -9.33 -4.93
N PHE A 121 -1.90 -9.04 -3.78
CA PHE A 121 -1.69 -7.67 -3.32
C PHE A 121 -0.74 -6.90 -4.24
N TYR A 122 0.36 -7.54 -4.65
CA TYR A 122 1.28 -6.95 -5.64
C TYR A 122 0.58 -6.70 -6.98
N ASN A 123 -0.15 -7.70 -7.49
CA ASN A 123 -0.85 -7.59 -8.77
C ASN A 123 -1.84 -6.42 -8.77
N ARG A 124 -2.63 -6.29 -7.70
CA ARG A 124 -3.58 -5.19 -7.54
C ARG A 124 -2.91 -3.81 -7.57
N VAL A 125 -1.79 -3.63 -6.87
CA VAL A 125 -1.06 -2.36 -6.91
C VAL A 125 -0.50 -2.08 -8.31
N MET A 126 -0.04 -3.12 -9.01
CA MET A 126 0.42 -2.97 -10.39
C MET A 126 -0.72 -2.66 -11.36
N ASP A 127 -1.93 -3.15 -11.13
CA ASP A 127 -3.12 -2.78 -11.91
C ASP A 127 -3.43 -1.29 -11.75
N TYR A 128 -3.30 -0.74 -10.53
CA TYR A 128 -3.42 0.70 -10.31
C TYR A 128 -2.31 1.49 -11.02
N VAL A 129 -1.06 1.01 -11.01
CA VAL A 129 0.04 1.64 -11.75
C VAL A 129 -0.29 1.69 -13.25
N ALA A 130 -0.72 0.58 -13.84
CA ALA A 130 -1.05 0.51 -15.26
C ALA A 130 -2.22 1.43 -15.62
N LEU A 131 -3.26 1.49 -14.77
CA LEU A 131 -4.38 2.43 -14.93
C LEU A 131 -3.90 3.88 -14.94
N LEU A 132 -3.08 4.28 -13.96
CA LEU A 132 -2.58 5.65 -13.84
C LEU A 132 -1.67 6.02 -15.00
N GLU A 133 -0.78 5.12 -15.44
CA GLU A 133 0.08 5.32 -16.61
C GLU A 133 -0.74 5.50 -17.89
N SER A 134 -1.80 4.72 -18.07
CA SER A 134 -2.72 4.88 -19.20
C SER A 134 -3.40 6.26 -19.19
N ILE A 135 -3.91 6.70 -18.04
CA ILE A 135 -4.53 8.03 -17.90
C ILE A 135 -3.50 9.13 -18.18
N LEU A 136 -2.28 9.00 -17.65
CA LEU A 136 -1.20 9.97 -17.86
C LEU A 136 -0.82 10.09 -19.34
N ASN A 137 -0.65 8.96 -20.03
CA ASN A 137 -0.28 8.94 -21.45
C ASN A 137 -1.36 9.59 -22.32
N ASN A 138 -2.64 9.30 -22.05
CA ASN A 138 -3.75 9.93 -22.76
C ASN A 138 -3.83 11.44 -22.50
N LEU A 139 -3.51 11.87 -21.27
CA LEU A 139 -3.51 13.29 -20.89
C LEU A 139 -2.34 14.07 -21.51
N ILE A 140 -1.20 13.43 -21.76
CA ILE A 140 -0.05 14.07 -22.43
C ILE A 140 -0.28 14.15 -23.93
N ALA A 141 -0.91 13.14 -24.53
CA ALA A 141 -1.14 13.04 -25.98
C ALA A 141 -2.23 13.98 -26.51
N GLY A 142 -3.24 14.32 -25.70
CA GLY A 142 -4.31 15.28 -26.04
C GLY A 142 -4.10 16.64 -25.43
#